data_AF-A0A3A8WGI2-F1
#
_entry.id   AF-A0A3A8WGI2-F1
#
_cell.length_a   1.000
_cell.length_b   1.000
_cell.length_c   1.000
_cell.angle_alpha   90.00
_cell.angle_beta   90.00
_cell.angle_gamma   90.00
#
_symmetry.space_group_name_H-M   'P 1'
#
loop_
_entity.id
_entity.type
_entity.pdbx_description
1 polymer ?
#
loop_
_entity_poly.entity_id
_entity_poly.type
_entity_poly.pdbx_seq_one_letter_code
_entity_poly.pdbx_strand_id
1 'polypeptide(L)'
;MKKNTKIRHAGIFFFWEYIEGMTLSRYGSVTHLTSETITEIAAELVNIMKLLHEPKPVIIHPDIKTKNIINRNISDSLYVIIYPFFDLLLYNTII
;
A
#
# COMPACT_ATOMS: atom_id res chain seq x y z
N MET A 1 -20.14 -39.08 22.40
CA MET A 1 -19.25 -38.95 21.22
C MET A 1 -18.88 -37.49 21.01
N LYS A 2 -17.62 -37.10 21.20
CA LYS A 2 -17.12 -35.74 20.87
C LYS A 2 -16.96 -35.67 19.35
N LYS A 3 -17.67 -34.75 18.68
CA LYS A 3 -17.46 -34.46 17.26
C LYS A 3 -16.11 -33.73 17.12
N ASN A 4 -15.13 -34.37 16.49
CA ASN A 4 -13.87 -33.73 16.10
C ASN A 4 -14.13 -32.81 14.90
N THR A 5 -14.44 -31.55 15.18
CA THR A 5 -14.60 -30.53 14.14
C THR A 5 -13.21 -30.13 13.65
N LYS A 6 -12.83 -30.62 12.46
CA LYS A 6 -11.57 -30.28 11.79
C LYS A 6 -11.68 -28.83 11.31
N ILE A 7 -11.07 -27.88 12.03
CA ILE A 7 -11.05 -26.46 11.66
C ILE A 7 -10.25 -26.35 10.36
N ARG A 8 -10.90 -25.96 9.27
CA ARG A 8 -10.25 -25.63 8.00
C ARG A 8 -9.79 -24.19 8.08
N HIS A 9 -8.47 -23.97 8.08
CA HIS A 9 -7.91 -22.63 7.95
C HIS A 9 -7.99 -22.23 6.47
N ALA A 10 -8.81 -21.24 6.14
CA ALA A 10 -8.79 -20.59 4.85
C ALA A 10 -7.90 -19.34 4.96
N GLY A 11 -6.92 -19.21 4.07
CA GLY A 11 -6.04 -18.04 3.98
C GLY A 11 -6.19 -17.37 2.62
N ILE A 12 -6.05 -16.04 2.59
CA ILE A 12 -5.99 -15.25 1.35
C ILE A 12 -4.51 -14.96 1.07
N PHE A 13 -4.07 -15.25 -0.14
CA PHE A 13 -2.71 -14.98 -0.60
C PHE A 13 -2.75 -13.96 -1.72
N PHE A 14 -1.87 -12.96 -1.65
CA PHE A 14 -1.69 -11.96 -2.69
C PHE A 14 -0.32 -12.18 -3.34
N PHE A 15 -0.32 -12.31 -4.67
CA PHE A 15 0.89 -12.33 -5.47
C PHE A 15 1.01 -10.98 -6.15
N TRP A 16 2.12 -10.30 -5.92
CA TRP A 16 2.38 -8.96 -6.43
C TRP A 16 3.82 -8.84 -6.90
N GLU A 17 4.08 -7.81 -7.69
CA GLU A 17 5.45 -7.47 -8.07
C GLU A 17 6.29 -7.19 -6.82
N TYR A 18 7.49 -7.75 -6.78
CA TYR A 18 8.47 -7.37 -5.77
C TYR A 18 9.07 -6.01 -6.14
N ILE A 19 8.79 -5.01 -5.32
CA ILE A 19 9.36 -3.68 -5.48
C ILE A 19 10.64 -3.58 -4.66
N GLU A 20 11.79 -3.58 -5.34
CA GLU A 20 13.08 -3.34 -4.70
C GLU A 20 13.18 -1.91 -4.17
N GLY A 21 13.55 -1.76 -2.90
CA GLY A 21 13.65 -0.46 -2.25
C GLY A 21 13.48 -0.55 -0.74
N MET A 22 13.20 0.58 -0.10
CA MET A 22 12.89 0.64 1.32
C MET A 22 11.68 1.52 1.59
N THR A 23 10.99 1.27 2.71
CA THR A 23 9.86 2.10 3.11
C THR A 23 10.32 3.53 3.44
N LEU A 24 9.47 4.54 3.23
CA LEU A 24 9.78 5.91 3.65
C LEU A 24 10.05 6.02 5.15
N SER A 25 9.39 5.18 5.95
CA SER A 25 9.66 5.09 7.40
C SER A 25 11.11 4.67 7.68
N ARG A 26 11.64 3.71 6.91
CA ARG A 26 13.03 3.27 7.05
C ARG A 26 13.98 4.30 6.45
N TYR A 27 13.65 4.85 5.29
CA TYR A 27 14.44 5.88 4.61
C TYR A 27 14.70 7.07 5.53
N GLY A 28 13.65 7.62 6.15
CA GLY A 28 13.79 8.73 7.11
C GLY A 28 14.50 8.38 8.42
N SER A 29 14.67 7.09 8.74
CA SER A 29 15.42 6.65 9.93
C SER A 29 16.92 6.49 9.68
N VAL A 30 17.33 6.28 8.43
CA VAL A 30 18.74 6.02 8.05
C VAL A 30 19.35 7.17 7.25
N THR A 31 18.54 8.11 6.76
CA THR A 31 18.98 9.28 6.00
C THR A 31 18.52 10.57 6.68
N HIS A 32 19.30 11.63 6.52
CA HIS A 32 18.84 12.97 6.83
C HIS A 32 18.03 13.51 5.66
N LEU A 33 16.71 13.61 5.85
CA LEU A 33 15.80 14.16 4.84
C LEU A 33 15.93 15.68 4.81
N THR A 34 16.24 16.23 3.63
CA THR A 34 16.17 17.67 3.40
C THR A 34 14.74 18.10 3.09
N SER A 35 14.43 19.38 3.29
CA SER A 35 13.12 19.93 2.90
C SER A 35 12.83 19.77 1.41
N GLU A 36 13.86 19.80 0.57
CA GLU A 36 13.76 19.58 -0.88
C GLU A 36 13.29 18.16 -1.18
N THR A 37 13.97 17.14 -0.63
CA THR A 37 13.58 15.73 -0.80
C THR A 37 12.18 15.45 -0.26
N ILE A 38 11.80 16.06 0.87
CA ILE A 38 10.44 15.93 1.41
C ILE A 38 9.41 16.50 0.44
N THR A 39 9.72 17.64 -0.19
CA THR A 39 8.82 18.30 -1.14
C THR A 39 8.64 17.47 -2.41
N GLU A 40 9.72 16.89 -2.93
CA GLU A 40 9.69 15.98 -4.09
C GLU A 40 8.83 14.74 -3.80
N ILE A 41 9.07 14.10 -2.64
CA ILE A 41 8.29 12.95 -2.17
C ILE A 41 6.80 13.30 -2.08
N ALA A 42 6.48 14.46 -1.50
CA ALA A 42 5.09 14.90 -1.37
C ALA A 42 4.44 15.17 -2.73
N ALA A 43 5.16 15.78 -3.68
CA ALA A 43 4.65 16.05 -5.01
C ALA A 43 4.32 14.77 -5.79
N GLU A 44 5.20 13.77 -5.72
CA GLU A 44 4.99 12.48 -6.37
C GLU A 44 3.83 11.71 -5.72
N LEU A 45 3.72 11.72 -4.39
CA LEU A 45 2.57 11.16 -3.67
C LEU A 45 1.23 11.78 -4.11
N VAL A 46 1.18 13.11 -4.28
CA VAL A 46 -0.03 13.79 -4.77
C VAL A 46 -0.40 13.31 -6.18
N ASN A 47 0.57 13.07 -7.06
CA ASN A 47 0.30 12.55 -8.40
C ASN A 47 -0.22 11.11 -8.36
N ILE A 48 0.35 10.25 -7.52
CA ILE A 48 -0.14 8.89 -7.32
C ILE A 48 -1.59 8.91 -6.79
N MET A 49 -1.88 9.77 -5.82
CA MET A 49 -3.24 9.88 -5.28
C MET A 49 -4.25 10.39 -6.31
N LYS A 50 -3.85 11.31 -7.19
CA LYS A 50 -4.70 11.74 -8.31
C LYS A 50 -5.05 10.56 -9.21
N LEU A 51 -4.06 9.76 -9.61
CA LEU A 51 -4.27 8.57 -10.44
C LEU A 51 -5.21 7.56 -9.76
N LEU A 52 -5.07 7.35 -8.46
CA LEU A 52 -5.97 6.47 -7.70
C LEU A 52 -7.40 6.99 -7.64
N HIS A 53 -7.60 8.30 -7.66
CA HIS A 53 -8.92 8.90 -7.59
C HIS A 53 -9.62 9.08 -8.95
N GLU A 54 -8.95 8.80 -10.07
CA GLU A 54 -9.53 8.91 -11.42
C GLU A 54 -10.63 7.87 -11.74
N PRO A 55 -10.53 6.58 -11.34
CA PRO A 55 -11.55 5.58 -11.64
C PRO A 55 -12.93 5.87 -11.03
N LYS A 56 -13.96 5.26 -11.61
CA LYS A 56 -15.33 5.25 -11.05
C LYS A 56 -15.77 3.78 -10.85
N PRO A 57 -15.99 3.33 -9.60
CA PRO A 57 -15.91 4.08 -8.35
C PRO A 57 -14.48 4.53 -8.00
N VAL A 58 -14.37 5.62 -7.25
CA VAL A 58 -13.10 6.19 -6.78
C VAL A 58 -12.39 5.18 -5.89
N ILE A 59 -11.09 4.94 -6.14
CA ILE A 59 -10.26 4.09 -5.28
C ILE A 59 -9.65 4.96 -4.19
N ILE A 60 -10.13 4.82 -2.95
CA ILE A 60 -9.55 5.52 -1.80
C ILE A 60 -8.47 4.63 -1.20
N HIS A 61 -7.24 5.13 -1.04
CA HIS A 61 -6.21 4.43 -0.27
C HIS A 61 -6.37 4.75 1.23
N PRO A 62 -6.90 3.86 2.07
CA PRO A 62 -7.30 4.20 3.43
C PRO A 62 -6.13 4.24 4.43
N ASP A 63 -4.96 3.69 4.07
CA ASP A 63 -3.81 3.57 4.98
C ASP A 63 -2.53 4.23 4.41
N ILE A 64 -2.63 5.49 3.98
CA ILE A 64 -1.46 6.26 3.53
C ILE A 64 -0.58 6.59 4.73
N LYS A 65 0.52 5.85 4.88
CA LYS A 65 1.52 6.01 5.94
C LYS A 65 2.90 5.73 5.37
N THR A 66 3.93 6.32 5.95
CA THR A 66 5.34 6.18 5.52
C THR A 66 5.83 4.72 5.49
N LYS A 67 5.22 3.82 6.26
CA LYS A 67 5.52 2.37 6.23
C LYS A 67 4.95 1.62 5.01
N ASN A 68 3.96 2.19 4.33
CA ASN A 68 3.27 1.59 3.17
C ASN A 68 3.69 2.26 1.84
N ILE A 69 4.73 3.09 1.87
CA ILE A 69 5.27 3.78 0.70
C ILE A 69 6.72 3.34 0.55
N ILE A 70 7.09 2.83 -0.61
CA ILE A 70 8.44 2.35 -0.92
C ILE A 70 9.13 3.38 -1.82
N ASN A 71 10.35 3.76 -1.45
CA ASN A 71 11.28 4.47 -2.32
C ASN A 71 12.22 3.46 -2.99
N ARG A 72 12.25 3.45 -4.32
CA ARG A 72 13.12 2.57 -5.12
C ARG A 72 14.52 3.17 -5.18
N ASN A 73 15.50 2.44 -4.64
CA ASN A 73 16.90 2.84 -4.49
C ASN A 73 17.66 3.09 -5.82
N ILE A 74 17.07 2.76 -6.97
CA ILE A 74 17.73 2.78 -8.29
C ILE A 74 17.19 3.92 -9.18
N SER A 75 16.00 4.44 -8.91
CA SER A 75 15.32 5.38 -9.83
C SER A 75 14.67 6.59 -9.15
N ASP A 76 14.86 6.77 -7.85
CA ASP A 76 14.22 7.83 -7.03
C ASP A 76 12.70 7.92 -7.23
N SER A 77 12.06 6.81 -7.62
CA SER A 77 10.62 6.77 -7.87
C SER A 77 9.89 6.18 -6.66
N LEU A 78 8.76 6.79 -6.30
CA LEU A 78 7.92 6.32 -5.21
C LEU A 78 6.84 5.36 -5.67
N TYR A 79 6.62 4.34 -4.85
CA TYR A 79 5.55 3.38 -5.01
C TYR A 79 4.69 3.37 -3.75
N VAL A 80 3.37 3.47 -3.92
CA VAL A 80 2.40 3.32 -2.83
C VAL A 80 1.90 1.88 -2.84
N ILE A 81 2.07 1.17 -1.72
CA ILE A 81 1.56 -0.20 -1.56
C ILE A 81 0.05 -0.12 -1.31
N ILE A 82 -0.73 -0.33 -2.38
CA ILE A 82 -2.19 -0.40 -2.29
C ILE A 82 -2.60 -1.80 -1.84
N TYR A 83 -2.99 -1.97 -0.58
CA TYR A 83 -3.58 -3.23 -0.18
C TYR A 83 -4.97 -3.38 -0.81
N PRO A 84 -5.25 -4.45 -1.58
CA PRO A 84 -6.56 -4.68 -2.20
C PRO A 84 -7.67 -5.02 -1.18
N PHE A 85 -7.39 -4.90 0.11
CA PHE A 85 -8.21 -5.51 1.16
C PHE A 85 -9.51 -4.75 1.47
N PHE A 86 -9.62 -3.48 1.10
CA PHE A 86 -10.83 -2.71 1.43
C PHE A 86 -11.98 -2.93 0.44
N ASP A 87 -11.72 -3.23 -0.84
CA ASP A 87 -12.78 -3.40 -1.84
C ASP A 87 -13.40 -4.82 -1.83
N LEU A 88 -12.64 -5.83 -1.42
CA LEU A 88 -13.10 -7.23 -1.38
C LEU A 88 -14.15 -7.52 -0.28
N LEU A 89 -14.25 -6.68 0.75
CA LEU A 89 -15.26 -6.79 1.80
C LEU A 89 -16.54 -5.99 1.51
N LEU A 90 -16.48 -4.95 0.67
CA LEU A 90 -17.66 -4.18 0.29
C LEU A 90 -18.51 -4.89 -0.78
N TYR A 91 -17.90 -5.59 -1.73
CA TYR A 91 -18.65 -6.30 -2.78
C TYR A 91 -19.43 -7.52 -2.27
N ASN A 92 -19.12 -8.05 -1.09
CA ASN A 92 -19.86 -9.17 -0.48
C ASN A 92 -20.87 -8.75 0.60
N THR A 93 -21.09 -7.44 0.83
CA THR A 93 -22.02 -6.94 1.86
C THR A 93 -23.22 -6.17 1.26
N ILE A 94 -23.42 -6.23 -0.06
CA ILE A 94 -24.66 -5.80 -0.71
C ILE A 94 -25.27 -7.01 -1.42
N ILE A 95 -26.01 -7.82 -0.65
CA ILE A 95 -27.03 -8.75 -1.14
C ILE A 95 -28.29 -8.49 -0.32
#